data_AF-A0A7S2V9L7-F1
#
_entry.id   AF-A0A7S2V9L7-F1
#
_cell.length_a   1.000
_cell.length_b   1.000
_cell.length_c   1.000
_cell.angle_alpha   90.00
_cell.angle_beta   90.00
_cell.angle_gamma   90.00
#
_symmetry.space_group_name_H-M   'P 1'
#
loop_
_entity.id
_entity.type
_entity.pdbx_description
1 polymer ?
#
loop_
_entity_poly.entity_id
_entity_poly.type
_entity_poly.pdbx_seq_one_letter_code
_entity_poly.pdbx_strand_id
1 'polypeptide(L)'
;HLRVGKKECPSCRIHVPSRRSLRPDPDFDALISCFYPEREAYEQAEAEQIEAFNRSQNMCNALHSTYKRHNLSQQQIRKSKRSYIKSAAGAGGGSAAPDAPPLEASTSVASSSRGTRR
;
A
#
# COMPACT_ATOMS: atom_id res chain seq x y z
N HIS A 1 -19.68 -16.73 -8.32
CA HIS A 1 -19.54 -15.27 -8.13
C HIS A 1 -19.46 -14.58 -9.49
N LEU A 2 -19.75 -13.27 -9.60
CA LEU A 2 -19.58 -12.50 -10.85
C LEU A 2 -18.23 -11.77 -10.82
N ARG A 3 -17.56 -11.59 -11.97
CA ARG A 3 -16.33 -10.79 -12.01
C ARG A 3 -16.66 -9.32 -11.72
N VAL A 4 -15.95 -8.70 -10.77
CA VAL A 4 -16.15 -7.27 -10.45
C VAL A 4 -15.78 -6.44 -11.68
N GLY A 5 -16.64 -5.47 -12.03
CA GLY A 5 -16.47 -4.59 -13.20
C GLY A 5 -17.11 -5.11 -14.49
N LYS A 6 -16.87 -6.38 -14.89
CA LYS A 6 -17.44 -6.93 -16.14
C LYS A 6 -18.59 -7.89 -15.85
N LYS A 7 -19.75 -7.58 -16.42
CA LYS A 7 -21.01 -8.34 -16.34
C LYS A 7 -20.95 -9.66 -17.14
N GLU A 8 -20.04 -10.55 -16.77
CA GLU A 8 -19.82 -11.85 -17.42
C GLU A 8 -19.64 -12.96 -16.38
N CYS A 9 -20.12 -14.16 -16.69
CA CYS A 9 -19.82 -15.35 -15.89
C CYS A 9 -18.30 -15.64 -15.92
N PRO A 10 -17.63 -15.83 -14.78
CA PRO A 10 -16.18 -16.09 -14.77
C PRO A 10 -15.80 -17.39 -15.49
N SER A 11 -16.69 -18.40 -15.47
CA SER A 11 -16.42 -19.72 -16.05
C SER A 11 -16.61 -19.75 -17.58
N CYS A 12 -17.72 -19.21 -18.09
CA CYS A 12 -18.11 -19.34 -19.50
C CYS A 12 -18.18 -18.01 -20.27
N ARG A 13 -17.90 -16.87 -19.64
CA ARG A 13 -17.90 -15.50 -20.23
C ARG A 13 -19.22 -15.04 -20.87
N ILE A 14 -20.31 -15.78 -20.70
CA ILE A 14 -21.67 -15.36 -21.09
C ILE A 14 -22.06 -14.10 -20.32
N HIS A 15 -22.74 -13.15 -20.98
CA HIS A 15 -23.17 -11.90 -20.37
C HIS A 15 -24.24 -12.15 -19.29
N VAL A 16 -24.06 -11.55 -18.11
CA VAL A 16 -24.98 -11.63 -16.97
C VAL A 16 -25.45 -10.20 -16.62
N PRO A 17 -26.65 -9.77 -17.05
CA PRO A 17 -27.07 -8.37 -16.99
C PRO A 17 -27.05 -7.72 -15.59
N SER A 18 -27.31 -8.51 -14.54
CA SER A 18 -27.25 -8.08 -13.14
C SER A 18 -27.17 -9.28 -12.18
N ARG A 19 -26.91 -9.02 -10.89
CA ARG A 19 -27.00 -10.07 -9.84
C ARG A 19 -28.38 -10.73 -9.75
N ARG A 20 -29.47 -10.06 -10.17
CA ARG A 20 -30.84 -10.61 -10.19
C ARG A 20 -31.05 -11.70 -11.25
N SER A 21 -30.10 -11.86 -12.18
CA SER A 21 -30.12 -12.94 -13.17
C SER A 21 -29.56 -14.26 -12.62
N LEU A 22 -28.94 -14.23 -11.43
CA LEU A 22 -28.45 -15.43 -10.72
C LEU A 22 -29.55 -15.95 -9.79
N ARG A 23 -29.49 -17.25 -9.45
CA ARG A 23 -30.34 -17.89 -8.44
C ARG A 23 -29.50 -18.34 -7.26
N PRO A 24 -30.01 -18.28 -6.02
CA PRO A 24 -29.45 -19.03 -4.89
C PRO A 24 -29.69 -20.54 -5.10
N ASP A 25 -28.86 -21.38 -4.48
CA ASP A 25 -28.87 -22.83 -4.66
C ASP A 25 -28.86 -23.52 -3.28
N PRO A 26 -30.04 -23.67 -2.64
CA PRO A 26 -30.13 -24.14 -1.27
C PRO A 26 -29.70 -25.61 -1.10
N ASP A 27 -29.78 -26.41 -2.16
CA ASP A 27 -29.39 -27.82 -2.13
C ASP A 27 -27.86 -27.95 -2.06
N PHE A 28 -27.14 -27.16 -2.86
CA PHE A 28 -25.67 -27.07 -2.75
C PHE A 28 -25.23 -26.42 -1.43
N ASP A 29 -25.91 -25.37 -0.96
CA ASP A 29 -25.61 -24.73 0.33
C ASP A 29 -25.79 -25.72 1.51
N ALA A 30 -26.82 -26.58 1.46
CA ALA A 30 -27.05 -27.64 2.44
C ALA A 30 -25.97 -28.73 2.40
N LEU A 31 -25.52 -29.15 1.21
CA LEU A 31 -24.38 -30.08 1.07
C LEU A 31 -23.10 -29.50 1.67
N ILE A 32 -22.80 -28.22 1.40
CA ILE A 32 -21.63 -27.54 1.96
C ILE A 32 -21.70 -27.49 3.50
N SER A 33 -22.88 -27.22 4.06
CA SER A 33 -23.11 -27.20 5.50
C SER A 33 -22.97 -28.59 6.16
N CYS A 34 -23.30 -29.66 5.41
CA CYS A 34 -23.15 -31.04 5.87
C CYS A 34 -21.67 -31.46 5.96
N PHE A 35 -20.84 -31.07 4.98
CA PHE A 35 -19.40 -31.37 5.00
C PHE A 35 -18.62 -30.50 6.00
N TYR A 36 -19.08 -29.28 6.26
CA TYR A 36 -18.41 -28.30 7.14
C TYR A 36 -19.39 -27.76 8.20
N PRO A 37 -19.76 -28.59 9.20
CA PRO A 37 -20.45 -28.08 10.38
C PRO A 37 -19.58 -27.03 11.07
N GLU A 38 -20.22 -26.01 11.65
CA GLU A 38 -19.54 -24.92 12.39
C GLU A 38 -18.47 -24.15 11.57
N ARG A 39 -18.72 -23.98 10.25
CA ARG A 39 -17.87 -23.21 9.32
C ARG A 39 -17.33 -21.89 9.89
N GLU A 40 -18.14 -21.13 10.63
CA GLU A 40 -17.71 -19.85 11.22
C GLU A 40 -16.55 -20.00 12.21
N ALA A 41 -16.50 -21.09 12.99
CA ALA A 41 -15.40 -21.36 13.93
C ALA A 41 -14.09 -21.68 13.19
N TYR A 42 -14.17 -22.41 12.07
CA TYR A 42 -13.03 -22.67 11.19
C TYR A 42 -12.53 -21.38 10.51
N GLU A 43 -13.43 -20.56 9.97
CA GLU A 43 -13.08 -19.28 9.33
C GLU A 43 -12.47 -18.29 10.34
N GLN A 44 -12.93 -18.29 11.60
CA GLN A 44 -12.31 -17.52 12.69
C GLN A 44 -10.91 -18.02 13.06
N ALA A 45 -10.73 -19.34 13.26
CA ALA A 45 -9.43 -19.92 13.57
C ALA A 45 -8.42 -19.73 12.43
N GLU A 46 -8.86 -19.83 11.17
CA GLU A 46 -8.04 -19.52 9.99
C GLU A 46 -7.66 -18.03 9.96
N ALA A 47 -8.60 -17.12 10.23
CA ALA A 47 -8.31 -15.68 10.31
C ALA A 47 -7.29 -15.36 11.41
N GLU A 48 -7.42 -15.94 12.59
CA GLU A 48 -6.44 -15.77 13.68
C GLU A 48 -5.05 -16.30 13.30
N GLN A 49 -4.99 -17.44 12.62
CA GLN A 49 -3.74 -18.01 12.10
C GLN A 49 -3.11 -17.13 11.02
N ILE A 50 -3.90 -16.63 10.07
CA ILE A 50 -3.47 -15.69 9.03
C ILE A 50 -2.97 -14.39 9.68
N GLU A 51 -3.64 -13.87 10.70
CA GLU A 51 -3.17 -12.70 11.43
C GLU A 51 -1.88 -12.98 12.22
N ALA A 52 -1.74 -14.14 12.88
CA ALA A 52 -0.53 -14.52 13.60
C ALA A 52 0.66 -14.73 12.65
N PHE A 53 0.40 -15.34 11.49
CA PHE A 53 1.34 -15.46 10.39
C PHE A 53 1.72 -14.08 9.85
N ASN A 54 0.76 -13.20 9.59
CA ASN A 54 1.04 -11.83 9.16
C ASN A 54 1.83 -11.05 10.23
N ARG A 55 1.51 -11.18 11.53
CA ARG A 55 2.25 -10.55 12.63
C ARG A 55 3.70 -11.03 12.72
N SER A 56 3.97 -12.31 12.46
CA SER A 56 5.32 -12.90 12.49
C SER A 56 6.10 -12.68 11.19
N GLN A 57 5.48 -12.85 10.02
CA GLN A 57 6.03 -12.57 8.69
C GLN A 57 6.15 -11.06 8.39
N ASN A 58 5.50 -10.22 9.20
CA ASN A 58 5.91 -8.82 9.39
C ASN A 58 7.32 -8.69 10.02
N MET A 59 8.15 -9.73 9.97
CA MET A 59 9.61 -9.65 9.76
C MET A 59 10.04 -8.71 8.61
N CYS A 60 9.15 -8.20 7.75
CA CYS A 60 9.41 -6.98 6.96
C CYS A 60 9.30 -5.64 7.75
N ASN A 61 9.19 -5.70 9.09
CA ASN A 61 9.35 -4.56 10.00
C ASN A 61 10.73 -3.88 9.89
N ALA A 62 11.72 -4.53 9.27
CA ALA A 62 13.00 -3.92 8.91
C ALA A 62 12.82 -2.69 8.00
N LEU A 63 11.98 -2.79 6.97
CA LEU A 63 11.62 -1.65 6.12
C LEU A 63 10.72 -0.65 6.85
N HIS A 64 9.73 -1.12 7.62
CA HIS A 64 8.84 -0.23 8.37
C HIS A 64 9.61 0.67 9.35
N SER A 65 10.48 0.09 10.19
CA SER A 65 11.24 0.82 11.20
C SER A 65 12.29 1.77 10.60
N THR A 66 12.97 1.37 9.53
CA THR A 66 13.94 2.23 8.81
C THR A 66 13.25 3.36 8.04
N TYR A 67 12.17 3.06 7.30
CA TYR A 67 11.33 4.05 6.62
C TYR A 67 10.75 5.07 7.61
N LYS A 68 10.22 4.61 8.75
CA LYS A 68 9.69 5.49 9.81
C LYS A 68 10.78 6.39 10.39
N ARG A 69 11.98 5.84 10.69
CA ARG A 69 13.14 6.62 11.18
C ARG A 69 13.62 7.65 10.17
N HIS A 70 13.73 7.27 8.89
CA HIS A 70 14.15 8.15 7.80
C HIS A 70 13.18 9.33 7.64
N ASN A 71 11.86 9.06 7.61
CA ASN A 71 10.84 10.11 7.51
C ASN A 71 10.84 11.07 8.71
N LEU A 72 11.03 10.57 9.93
CA LEU A 72 11.11 11.41 11.13
C LEU A 72 12.34 12.34 11.10
N SER A 73 13.52 11.81 10.74
CA SER A 73 14.75 12.59 10.57
C SER A 73 14.56 13.71 9.53
N GLN A 74 14.03 13.38 8.35
CA GLN A 74 13.76 14.35 7.30
C GLN A 74 12.75 15.43 7.74
N GLN A 75 11.76 15.09 8.57
CA GLN A 75 10.84 16.09 9.11
C GLN A 75 11.50 17.02 10.13
N GLN A 76 12.38 16.50 10.99
CA GLN A 76 13.14 17.31 11.96
C GLN A 76 14.08 18.28 11.25
N ILE A 77 14.81 17.82 10.22
CA ILE A 77 15.70 18.68 9.40
C ILE A 77 14.90 19.81 8.71
N ARG A 78 13.69 19.52 8.21
CA ARG A 78 12.81 20.55 7.61
C ARG A 78 12.28 21.54 8.66
N LYS A 79 12.00 21.09 9.88
CA LYS A 79 11.59 21.94 11.01
C LYS A 79 12.74 22.83 11.51
N SER A 80 13.96 22.30 11.66
CA SER A 80 15.13 23.08 12.09
C SER A 80 15.51 24.13 11.04
N LYS A 81 15.56 23.76 9.75
CA LYS A 81 15.75 24.73 8.64
C LYS A 81 14.67 25.82 8.63
N ARG A 82 13.39 25.46 8.83
CA ARG A 82 12.29 26.44 8.93
C ARG A 82 12.43 27.36 10.15
N SER A 83 12.90 26.84 11.29
CA SER A 83 13.16 27.64 12.49
C SER A 83 14.34 28.59 12.28
N TYR A 84 15.45 28.10 11.73
CA TYR A 84 16.64 28.89 11.39
C TYR A 84 16.29 30.05 10.44
N ILE A 85 15.55 29.77 9.37
CA ILE A 85 15.06 30.79 8.43
C ILE A 85 14.11 31.78 9.13
N LYS A 86 13.26 31.32 10.07
CA LYS A 86 12.37 32.21 10.84
C LYS A 86 13.13 33.13 11.79
N SER A 87 14.20 32.65 12.43
CA SER A 87 15.09 33.48 13.26
C SER A 87 15.93 34.44 12.42
N ALA A 88 16.44 34.02 11.26
CA ALA A 88 17.15 34.90 10.33
C ALA A 88 16.24 35.97 9.71
N ALA A 89 14.97 35.66 9.42
CA ALA A 89 13.98 36.64 9.01
C ALA A 89 13.54 37.61 10.13
N GLY A 90 13.86 37.29 11.39
CA GLY A 90 13.67 38.18 12.55
C GLY A 90 14.92 39.00 12.92
N ALA A 91 16.09 38.68 12.34
CA ALA A 91 17.36 39.35 12.59
C ALA A 91 17.93 39.86 11.26
N GLY A 92 17.56 41.09 10.88
CA GLY A 92 17.96 41.67 9.61
C GLY A 92 19.47 41.97 9.52
N GLY A 93 20.07 41.61 8.39
CA GLY A 93 21.36 42.13 7.92
C GLY A 93 22.60 41.27 8.20
N GLY A 94 23.37 40.98 7.14
CA GLY A 94 24.73 40.40 7.26
C GLY A 94 24.98 39.21 6.33
N SER A 95 25.70 39.43 5.24
CA SER A 95 26.09 38.40 4.28
C SER A 95 27.45 37.77 4.60
N ALA A 96 27.49 36.44 4.79
CA ALA A 96 28.69 35.62 4.58
C ALA A 96 28.30 34.16 4.35
N ALA A 97 28.83 33.56 3.28
CA ALA A 97 28.76 32.12 3.04
C ALA A 97 30.18 31.54 3.13
N PRO A 98 30.33 30.29 3.57
CA PRO A 98 31.44 29.46 3.13
C PRO A 98 31.00 28.05 2.66
N ASP A 99 31.37 27.75 1.41
CA ASP A 99 32.02 26.53 0.92
C ASP A 99 31.37 25.12 0.99
N ALA A 100 31.51 24.43 -0.13
CA ALA A 100 31.09 23.07 -0.50
C ALA A 100 32.18 22.46 -1.45
N PRO A 101 32.08 21.21 -1.99
CA PRO A 101 31.07 20.15 -1.80
C PRO A 101 31.53 18.89 -1.00
N PRO A 102 32.11 17.76 -1.51
CA PRO A 102 32.57 17.38 -2.87
C PRO A 102 31.68 16.30 -3.58
N LEU A 103 32.27 15.60 -4.56
CA LEU A 103 31.79 14.42 -5.32
C LEU A 103 31.89 13.11 -4.48
N GLU A 104 31.40 11.91 -4.83
CA GLU A 104 30.60 11.35 -5.95
C GLU A 104 29.98 9.97 -5.54
N ALA A 105 28.94 9.47 -6.23
CA ALA A 105 28.65 8.04 -6.44
C ALA A 105 27.60 7.80 -7.55
N SER A 106 28.01 7.80 -8.81
CA SER A 106 27.18 7.48 -9.97
C SER A 106 26.70 6.02 -10.00
N THR A 107 25.38 5.81 -10.14
CA THR A 107 24.83 4.66 -10.87
C THR A 107 23.70 5.11 -11.80
N SER A 108 23.86 4.73 -13.06
CA SER A 108 23.01 5.10 -14.17
C SER A 108 21.72 4.27 -14.24
N VAL A 109 20.63 4.88 -14.72
CA VAL A 109 19.86 4.35 -15.87
C VAL A 109 19.06 5.50 -16.50
N ALA A 110 19.20 5.66 -17.82
CA ALA A 110 18.37 6.56 -18.62
C ALA A 110 17.21 5.79 -19.26
N SER A 111 16.05 6.44 -19.42
CA SER A 111 15.06 6.09 -20.45
C SER A 111 14.12 7.26 -20.72
N SER A 112 13.72 7.42 -21.98
CA SER A 112 13.40 8.73 -22.56
C SER A 112 11.90 9.11 -22.56
N SER A 113 11.69 10.41 -22.32
CA SER A 113 10.70 11.31 -22.93
C SER A 113 9.41 10.80 -23.62
N ARG A 114 8.29 11.40 -23.17
CA ARG A 114 7.22 12.04 -23.97
C ARG A 114 6.50 11.23 -25.06
N GLY A 115 5.22 10.97 -24.83
CA GLY A 115 4.20 10.79 -25.87
C GLY A 115 2.91 11.53 -25.48
N THR A 116 2.59 12.62 -26.18
CA THR A 116 1.28 13.31 -26.11
C THR A 116 0.41 12.93 -27.31
N ARG A 117 -0.91 13.15 -27.19
CA ARG A 117 -2.01 12.75 -28.12
C ARG A 117 -2.52 11.31 -27.86
N ARG A 118 -3.80 11.01 -28.06
CA ARG A 118 -4.89 11.79 -28.67
C ARG A 118 -6.20 11.60 -27.90
#